data_AF-A0A1T3VTG3-F1
#
_entry.id   AF-A0A1T3VTG3-F1
#
_cell.length_a   1.000
_cell.length_b   1.000
_cell.length_c   1.000
_cell.angle_alpha   90.00
_cell.angle_beta   90.00
_cell.angle_gamma   90.00
#
_symmetry.space_group_name_H-M   'P 1'
#
loop_
_entity.id
_entity.type
_entity.pdbx_description
1 polymer ?
#
loop_
_entity_poly.entity_id
_entity_poly.type
_entity_poly.pdbx_seq_one_letter_code
_entity_poly.pdbx_strand_id
1 'polypeptide(L)'
;MMTLAPSRPAARTGSAPAAKPRSGTRDSGFYRHDLDGLRGVAIALVAVFHVWFGRVSGGVDVFLALSGFFFGGRLLRAALDTSTVLRPVPEVVRLVRRLLPALIVVLAAGAVLTILIQPETRWETFADQSLASLGYYQNWELASTASDYLRAGETVSPLQHIWSMSVQGQFYIALLAIIFAFA
;
A
#
# COMPACT_ATOMS: atom_id res chain seq x y z
N MET A 1 9.68 93.82 -1.08
CA MET A 1 9.21 92.99 0.06
C MET A 1 8.66 91.69 -0.48
N MET A 2 9.27 90.60 -0.04
CA MET A 2 9.07 89.21 -0.44
C MET A 2 7.74 88.70 0.14
N THR A 3 6.84 88.18 -0.69
CA THR A 3 5.63 87.50 -0.19
C THR A 3 5.52 86.14 -0.88
N LEU A 4 5.59 85.12 -0.05
CA LEU A 4 5.84 83.72 -0.37
C LEU A 4 4.64 83.07 -1.08
N ALA A 5 4.91 82.31 -2.14
CA ALA A 5 3.94 81.42 -2.77
C ALA A 5 3.56 80.26 -1.81
N PRO A 6 2.29 79.80 -1.81
CA PRO A 6 1.88 78.69 -0.96
C PRO A 6 2.47 77.36 -1.47
N SER A 7 2.98 76.58 -0.51
CA SER A 7 3.55 75.25 -0.71
C SER A 7 2.48 74.24 -1.16
N ARG A 8 2.74 73.58 -2.28
CA ARG A 8 1.93 72.48 -2.84
C ARG A 8 2.00 71.27 -1.90
N PRO A 9 0.88 70.66 -1.48
CA PRO A 9 0.93 69.45 -0.67
C PRO A 9 1.51 68.31 -1.50
N ALA A 10 2.55 67.66 -0.97
CA ALA A 10 3.09 66.43 -1.53
C ALA A 10 1.98 65.38 -1.55
N ALA A 11 1.68 64.86 -2.74
CA ALA A 11 0.81 63.71 -2.90
C ALA A 11 1.33 62.58 -2.01
N ARG A 12 0.54 62.19 -1.01
CA ARG A 12 0.80 60.95 -0.25
C ARG A 12 0.80 59.83 -1.27
N THR A 13 2.00 59.34 -1.59
CA THR A 13 2.19 58.07 -2.27
C THR A 13 1.37 57.04 -1.52
N GLY A 14 0.34 56.53 -2.19
CA GLY A 14 -0.53 55.51 -1.63
C GLY A 14 0.33 54.36 -1.14
N SER A 15 0.19 54.02 0.13
CA SER A 15 0.54 52.69 0.61
C SER A 15 -0.43 51.71 -0.06
N ALA A 16 -0.09 51.31 -1.27
CA ALA A 16 -0.63 50.11 -1.86
C ALA A 16 -0.46 48.99 -0.81
N PRO A 17 -1.53 48.26 -0.43
CA PRO A 17 -1.35 47.13 0.45
C PRO A 17 -0.36 46.20 -0.26
N ALA A 18 0.77 45.95 0.39
CA ALA A 18 1.77 45.00 -0.08
C ALA A 18 1.01 43.74 -0.49
N ALA A 19 1.01 43.46 -1.80
CA ALA A 19 0.40 42.26 -2.33
C ALA A 19 1.09 41.09 -1.61
N LYS A 20 0.39 40.50 -0.63
CA LYS A 20 0.84 39.25 -0.01
C LYS A 20 1.22 38.35 -1.17
N PRO A 21 2.41 37.73 -1.18
CA PRO A 21 2.68 36.70 -2.15
C PRO A 21 1.49 35.75 -2.01
N ARG A 22 0.70 35.62 -3.09
CA ARG A 22 -0.32 34.59 -3.17
C ARG A 22 0.51 33.33 -3.05
N SER A 23 0.65 32.83 -1.82
CA SER A 23 1.13 31.49 -1.55
C SER A 23 0.26 30.67 -2.46
N GLY A 24 0.83 30.20 -3.58
CA GLY A 24 0.13 29.33 -4.49
C GLY A 24 -0.52 28.32 -3.58
N THR A 25 -1.85 28.29 -3.61
CA THR A 25 -2.62 27.19 -3.10
C THR A 25 -1.97 25.99 -3.76
N ARG A 26 -1.06 25.32 -3.03
CA ARG A 26 -0.57 24.02 -3.44
C ARG A 26 -1.84 23.21 -3.44
N ASP A 27 -2.36 22.96 -4.64
CA ASP A 27 -3.67 22.38 -4.85
C ASP A 27 -3.82 21.23 -3.86
N SER A 28 -4.75 21.42 -2.95
CA SER A 28 -5.16 20.42 -1.99
C SER A 28 -5.60 19.19 -2.77
N GLY A 29 -4.80 18.13 -2.71
CA GLY A 29 -5.25 16.77 -2.95
C GLY A 29 -5.76 16.46 -4.35
N PHE A 30 -4.91 16.56 -5.38
CA PHE A 30 -5.14 15.72 -6.56
C PHE A 30 -4.85 14.27 -6.17
N TYR A 31 -5.89 13.55 -5.73
CA TYR A 31 -5.85 12.10 -5.64
C TYR A 31 -5.60 11.57 -7.06
N ARG A 32 -4.39 11.06 -7.30
CA ARG A 32 -3.95 10.65 -8.64
C ARG A 32 -4.59 9.31 -8.99
N HIS A 33 -5.84 9.36 -9.47
CA HIS A 33 -6.62 8.20 -9.90
C HIS A 33 -5.88 7.34 -10.95
N ASP A 34 -5.03 7.95 -11.77
CA ASP A 34 -4.17 7.27 -12.75
C ASP A 34 -3.35 6.13 -12.12
N LEU A 35 -2.98 6.28 -10.85
CA LEU A 35 -2.12 5.35 -10.12
C LEU A 35 -2.88 4.15 -9.56
N ASP A 36 -4.14 4.35 -9.18
CA ASP A 36 -5.04 3.24 -8.86
C ASP A 36 -5.43 2.48 -10.14
N GLY A 37 -5.59 3.20 -11.26
CA GLY A 37 -5.72 2.59 -12.58
C GLY A 37 -4.52 1.70 -12.93
N LEU A 38 -3.30 2.17 -12.70
CA LEU A 38 -2.09 1.38 -12.96
C LEU A 38 -1.99 0.13 -12.07
N ARG A 39 -2.40 0.21 -10.80
CA ARG A 39 -2.51 -0.97 -9.93
C ARG A 39 -3.55 -1.96 -10.44
N GLY A 40 -4.70 -1.46 -10.89
CA GLY A 40 -5.73 -2.27 -11.54
C GLY A 40 -5.21 -2.99 -12.78
N VAL A 41 -4.48 -2.29 -13.65
CA VAL A 41 -3.83 -2.86 -14.84
C VAL A 41 -2.80 -3.93 -14.45
N ALA A 42 -1.97 -3.68 -13.43
CA ALA A 42 -1.02 -4.66 -12.94
C ALA A 42 -1.71 -5.94 -12.44
N ILE A 43 -2.79 -5.81 -11.65
CA ILE A 43 -3.59 -6.95 -11.17
C ILE A 43 -4.26 -7.68 -12.35
N ALA A 44 -4.79 -6.96 -13.33
CA ALA A 44 -5.39 -7.56 -14.52
C ALA A 44 -4.35 -8.36 -15.33
N LEU A 45 -3.14 -7.83 -15.49
CA LEU A 45 -2.03 -8.56 -16.12
C LEU A 45 -1.63 -9.81 -15.33
N VAL A 46 -1.70 -9.79 -14.00
CA VAL A 46 -1.48 -11.00 -13.19
C VAL A 46 -2.55 -12.04 -13.49
N ALA A 47 -3.83 -11.65 -13.44
CA ALA A 47 -4.95 -12.56 -13.68
C ALA A 47 -4.92 -13.16 -15.09
N VAL A 48 -4.68 -12.35 -16.13
CA VAL A 48 -4.66 -12.81 -17.52
C VAL A 48 -3.53 -13.80 -17.78
N PHE A 49 -2.31 -13.48 -17.35
CA PHE A 49 -1.16 -14.39 -17.54
C PHE A 49 -1.31 -15.70 -16.77
N HIS A 50 -1.98 -15.66 -15.62
CA HIS A 50 -2.19 -16.86 -14.82
C HIS A 50 -3.26 -17.78 -15.44
N VAL A 51 -4.39 -17.21 -15.85
CA VAL A 51 -5.54 -17.99 -16.36
C VAL A 51 -5.31 -18.51 -17.78
N TRP A 52 -4.73 -17.72 -18.68
CA TRP A 52 -4.60 -18.08 -20.10
C TRP A 52 -3.23 -18.63 -20.50
N PHE A 53 -2.16 -18.18 -19.84
CA PHE A 53 -0.79 -18.49 -20.29
C PHE A 53 -0.05 -19.43 -19.35
N GLY A 54 -0.57 -19.71 -18.15
CA GLY A 54 0.05 -20.60 -17.17
C GLY A 54 1.46 -20.15 -16.75
N ARG A 55 1.77 -18.85 -16.85
CA ARG A 55 3.10 -18.28 -16.55
C ARG A 55 2.98 -17.20 -15.48
N VAL A 56 4.07 -16.99 -14.74
CA VAL A 56 4.20 -15.89 -13.79
C VAL A 56 4.26 -14.58 -14.57
N SER A 57 3.34 -13.66 -14.25
CA SER A 57 3.28 -12.32 -14.82
C SER A 57 4.24 -11.38 -14.10
N GLY A 58 4.95 -10.53 -14.84
CA GLY A 58 5.65 -9.37 -14.26
C GLY A 58 4.72 -8.36 -13.58
N GLY A 59 3.39 -8.52 -13.70
CA GLY A 59 2.41 -7.70 -13.02
C GLY A 59 2.51 -7.76 -11.49
N VAL A 60 2.96 -8.88 -10.91
CA VAL A 60 3.17 -8.99 -9.45
C VAL A 60 4.28 -8.04 -9.01
N ASP A 61 5.40 -8.02 -9.74
CA ASP A 61 6.55 -7.16 -9.44
C ASP A 61 6.19 -5.68 -9.54
N VAL A 62 5.44 -5.31 -10.59
CA VAL A 62 4.93 -3.95 -10.77
C VAL A 62 3.98 -3.57 -9.63
N PHE A 63 3.07 -4.46 -9.25
CA PHE A 63 2.14 -4.23 -8.14
C PHE A 63 2.86 -4.03 -6.80
N LEU A 64 3.86 -4.87 -6.50
CA LEU A 64 4.67 -4.77 -5.28
C LEU A 64 5.52 -3.49 -5.28
N ALA A 65 6.18 -3.16 -6.40
CA ALA A 65 6.98 -1.95 -6.53
C ALA A 65 6.14 -0.68 -6.33
N LEU A 66 4.98 -0.59 -6.98
CA LEU A 66 4.05 0.53 -6.81
C LEU A 66 3.55 0.62 -5.37
N SER A 67 3.10 -0.50 -4.80
CA SER A 67 2.65 -0.58 -3.41
C SER A 67 3.68 -0.03 -2.45
N GLY A 68 4.94 -0.44 -2.61
CA GLY A 68 6.03 -0.02 -1.77
C GLY A 68 6.41 1.45 -1.93
N PHE A 69 6.52 1.91 -3.18
CA PHE A 69 6.83 3.31 -3.48
C PHE A 69 5.81 4.28 -2.86
N PHE A 70 4.51 3.95 -2.93
CA PHE A 70 3.46 4.80 -2.36
C PHE A 70 3.46 4.81 -0.84
N PHE A 71 3.50 3.62 -0.23
CA PHE A 71 3.48 3.50 1.22
C PHE A 71 4.74 4.11 1.84
N GLY A 72 5.91 3.72 1.33
CA GLY A 72 7.21 4.23 1.77
C GLY A 72 7.36 5.72 1.52
N GLY A 73 6.98 6.22 0.35
CA GLY A 73 7.03 7.66 0.06
C GLY A 73 6.13 8.49 0.97
N ARG A 74 4.93 8.00 1.31
CA ARG A 74 4.05 8.67 2.29
C ARG A 74 4.67 8.67 3.68
N LEU A 75 5.22 7.53 4.11
CA LEU A 75 5.81 7.36 5.43
C LEU A 75 7.07 8.21 5.59
N LEU A 76 7.94 8.26 4.57
CA LEU A 76 9.13 9.09 4.55
C LEU A 76 8.80 10.58 4.58
N ARG A 77 7.84 11.05 3.77
CA ARG A 77 7.40 12.45 3.82
C ARG A 77 6.88 12.86 5.19
N ALA A 78 6.13 11.96 5.83
CA ALA A 78 5.60 12.21 7.16
C ALA A 78 6.70 12.17 8.24
N ALA A 79 7.73 11.33 8.08
CA ALA A 79 8.90 11.31 8.98
C ALA A 79 9.79 12.56 8.85
N LEU A 80 9.91 13.11 7.65
CA LEU A 80 10.69 14.32 7.38
C LEU A 80 9.97 15.63 7.78
N ASP A 81 8.67 15.58 8.04
CA ASP A 81 7.89 16.74 8.45
C ASP A 81 7.95 16.90 9.97
N THR A 82 8.67 17.92 10.45
CA THR A 82 8.86 18.21 11.89
C THR A 82 7.55 18.50 12.62
N SER A 83 6.46 18.81 11.91
CA SER A 83 5.14 19.06 12.50
C SER A 83 4.29 17.80 12.71
N THR A 84 4.71 16.66 12.16
CA THR A 84 3.92 15.41 12.19
C THR A 84 4.48 14.43 13.22
N VAL A 85 3.68 14.11 14.25
CA VAL A 85 4.03 13.04 15.19
C VAL A 85 3.71 11.69 14.55
N LEU A 86 4.75 10.99 14.10
CA LEU A 86 4.64 9.65 13.54
C LEU A 86 4.36 8.64 14.66
N ARG A 87 3.22 7.93 14.57
CA ARG A 87 2.87 6.88 15.54
C ARG A 87 2.76 5.53 14.80
N PRO A 88 3.46 4.48 15.25
CA PRO A 88 3.43 3.18 14.57
C PRO A 88 2.07 2.49 14.67
N VAL A 89 1.44 2.55 15.83
CA VAL A 89 0.17 1.83 16.10
C VAL A 89 -0.96 2.28 15.15
N PRO A 90 -1.24 3.58 14.95
CA PRO A 90 -2.27 4.02 13.99
C PRO A 90 -1.99 3.64 12.53
N GLU A 91 -0.73 3.48 12.14
CA GLU A 91 -0.37 3.04 10.77
C GLU A 91 -0.63 1.55 10.59
N VAL A 92 -0.20 0.73 11.55
CA VAL A 92 -0.49 -0.71 11.55
C VAL A 92 -1.99 -0.98 11.62
N VAL A 93 -2.73 -0.27 12.49
CA VAL A 93 -4.19 -0.42 12.60
C VAL A 93 -4.91 -0.09 11.28
N ARG A 94 -4.44 0.93 10.55
CA ARG A 94 -4.99 1.26 9.22
C ARG A 94 -4.74 0.15 8.21
N LEU A 95 -3.55 -0.45 8.21
CA LEU A 95 -3.23 -1.59 7.34
C LEU A 95 -4.12 -2.79 7.68
N VAL A 96 -4.23 -3.14 8.96
CA VAL A 96 -5.05 -4.27 9.43
C VAL A 96 -6.52 -4.07 9.05
N ARG A 97 -7.11 -2.89 9.32
CA ARG A 97 -8.51 -2.61 8.96
C ARG A 97 -8.77 -2.59 7.46
N ARG A 98 -7.75 -2.34 6.63
CA ARG A 98 -7.88 -2.33 5.18
C ARG A 98 -7.74 -3.72 4.56
N LEU A 99 -6.78 -4.52 5.04
CA LEU A 99 -6.39 -5.77 4.39
C LEU A 99 -7.07 -7.00 5.02
N LEU A 100 -7.23 -7.00 6.34
CA LEU A 100 -7.72 -8.17 7.08
C LEU A 100 -9.18 -8.55 6.74
N PRO A 101 -10.13 -7.61 6.55
CA PRO A 101 -11.51 -7.99 6.24
C PRO A 101 -11.64 -8.78 4.95
N ALA A 102 -10.97 -8.33 3.89
CA ALA A 102 -10.97 -9.02 2.60
C ALA A 102 -10.30 -10.40 2.71
N LEU A 103 -9.19 -10.50 3.45
CA LEU A 103 -8.51 -11.77 3.70
C LEU A 103 -9.43 -12.77 4.43
N ILE A 104 -10.10 -12.34 5.50
CA ILE A 104 -11.02 -13.21 6.26
C ILE A 104 -12.14 -13.72 5.36
N VAL A 105 -12.73 -12.86 4.52
CA VAL A 105 -13.78 -13.28 3.58
C VAL A 105 -13.26 -14.34 2.60
N VAL A 106 -12.07 -14.13 2.04
CA VAL A 106 -11.45 -15.10 1.10
C VAL A 106 -11.14 -16.42 1.79
N LEU A 107 -10.58 -16.39 3.01
CA LEU A 107 -10.28 -17.61 3.77
C LEU A 107 -11.55 -18.35 4.20
N ALA A 108 -12.60 -17.63 4.63
CA ALA A 108 -13.88 -18.22 5.00
C ALA A 108 -14.56 -18.87 3.79
N ALA A 109 -14.60 -18.17 2.65
CA ALA A 109 -15.11 -18.74 1.40
C ALA A 109 -14.29 -19.96 0.97
N GLY A 110 -12.95 -19.86 1.04
CA GLY A 110 -12.04 -20.98 0.77
C GLY A 110 -12.30 -22.17 1.68
N ALA A 111 -12.54 -21.96 2.98
CA ALA A 111 -12.82 -23.02 3.94
C ALA A 111 -14.13 -23.75 3.58
N VAL A 112 -15.18 -23.00 3.26
CA VAL A 112 -16.45 -23.58 2.81
C VAL A 112 -16.25 -24.40 1.53
N LEU A 113 -15.53 -23.88 0.54
CA LEU A 113 -15.26 -24.61 -0.70
C LEU A 113 -14.40 -25.86 -0.47
N THR A 114 -13.42 -25.79 0.44
CA THR A 114 -12.56 -26.93 0.80
C THR A 114 -13.40 -28.04 1.43
N ILE A 115 -14.31 -27.72 2.36
CA ILE A 115 -15.18 -28.72 2.98
C ILE A 115 -16.14 -29.35 1.96
N LEU A 116 -16.64 -28.57 0.99
CA LEU A 116 -17.61 -29.05 0.00
C LEU A 116 -16.99 -29.83 -1.17
N ILE A 117 -15.74 -29.55 -1.55
CA ILE A 117 -15.14 -30.03 -2.80
C ILE A 117 -13.91 -30.90 -2.55
N GLN A 118 -13.10 -30.60 -1.53
CA GLN A 118 -11.82 -31.29 -1.31
C GLN A 118 -11.95 -32.46 -0.33
N PRO A 119 -11.17 -33.54 -0.52
CA PRO A 119 -11.09 -34.63 0.44
C PRO A 119 -10.62 -34.17 1.83
N GLU A 120 -11.08 -34.86 2.88
CA GLU A 120 -10.72 -34.59 4.29
C GLU A 120 -9.21 -34.59 4.53
N THR A 121 -8.46 -35.37 3.76
CA THR A 121 -6.98 -35.44 3.81
C THR A 121 -6.30 -34.11 3.51
N ARG A 122 -7.01 -33.12 2.93
CA ARG A 122 -6.47 -31.79 2.60
C ARG A 122 -6.89 -30.70 3.57
N TRP A 123 -7.75 -30.99 4.54
CA TRP A 123 -8.29 -29.98 5.44
C TRP A 123 -7.24 -29.44 6.39
N GLU A 124 -6.34 -30.29 6.88
CA GLU A 124 -5.21 -29.90 7.74
C GLU A 124 -4.28 -28.94 7.00
N THR A 125 -3.84 -29.29 5.79
CA THR A 125 -3.00 -28.43 4.94
C THR A 125 -3.69 -27.09 4.61
N PHE A 126 -5.00 -27.09 4.38
CA PHE A 126 -5.75 -25.85 4.17
C PHE A 126 -5.77 -24.98 5.45
N ALA A 127 -5.92 -25.60 6.62
CA ALA A 127 -5.92 -24.89 7.91
C ALA A 127 -4.55 -24.27 8.20
N ASP A 128 -3.46 -25.00 7.99
CA ASP A 128 -2.09 -24.51 8.19
C ASP A 128 -1.79 -23.33 7.27
N GLN A 129 -2.15 -23.44 5.99
CA GLN A 129 -2.01 -22.34 5.04
C GLN A 129 -2.94 -21.16 5.34
N SER A 130 -4.10 -21.40 5.94
CA SER A 130 -4.98 -20.32 6.39
C SER A 130 -4.38 -19.54 7.56
N LEU A 131 -3.77 -20.25 8.53
CA LEU A 131 -3.03 -19.64 9.63
C LEU A 131 -1.81 -18.86 9.12
N ALA A 132 -1.05 -19.44 8.19
CA ALA A 132 0.07 -18.78 7.55
C ALA A 132 -0.34 -17.53 6.76
N SER A 133 -1.50 -17.58 6.11
CA SER A 133 -2.11 -16.44 5.43
C SER A 133 -2.51 -15.33 6.39
N LEU A 134 -3.15 -15.65 7.53
CA LEU A 134 -3.51 -14.68 8.57
C LEU A 134 -2.27 -14.03 9.21
N GLY A 135 -1.22 -14.82 9.42
CA GLY A 135 0.06 -14.36 9.96
C GLY A 135 0.95 -13.66 8.93
N TYR A 136 0.53 -13.53 7.67
CA TYR A 136 1.35 -12.98 6.58
C TYR A 136 2.70 -13.70 6.42
N TYR A 137 2.77 -15.01 6.65
CA TYR A 137 3.99 -15.82 6.42
C TYR A 137 3.76 -16.96 5.41
N GLN A 138 2.69 -16.89 4.63
CA GLN A 138 2.29 -17.89 3.63
C GLN A 138 3.40 -18.30 2.65
N ASN A 139 4.32 -17.39 2.32
CA ASN A 139 5.44 -17.69 1.44
C ASN A 139 6.45 -18.69 2.07
N TRP A 140 6.62 -18.68 3.39
CA TRP A 140 7.44 -19.70 4.07
C TRP A 140 6.72 -21.04 4.12
N GLU A 141 5.41 -21.04 4.39
CA GLU A 141 4.59 -22.26 4.41
C GLU A 141 4.53 -22.96 3.04
N LEU A 142 4.42 -22.17 1.97
CA LEU A 142 4.49 -22.70 0.60
C LEU A 142 5.89 -23.24 0.29
N ALA A 143 6.95 -22.61 0.78
CA ALA A 143 8.32 -23.06 0.55
C ALA A 143 8.63 -24.36 1.29
N SER A 144 8.18 -24.52 2.54
CA SER A 144 8.32 -25.77 3.30
C SER A 144 7.55 -26.90 2.61
N THR A 145 6.28 -26.66 2.26
CA THR A 145 5.42 -27.65 1.59
C THR A 145 5.98 -28.07 0.23
N ALA A 146 6.55 -27.14 -0.54
CA ALA A 146 7.14 -27.43 -1.85
C ALA A 146 8.41 -28.29 -1.76
N SER A 147 9.11 -28.26 -0.63
CA SER A 147 10.32 -29.07 -0.40
C SER A 147 10.03 -30.49 0.10
N ASP A 148 8.80 -30.76 0.54
CA ASP A 148 8.38 -32.07 1.01
C ASP A 148 8.19 -33.05 -0.16
N TYR A 149 9.14 -33.96 -0.31
CA TYR A 149 9.10 -34.98 -1.37
C TYR A 149 7.86 -35.89 -1.29
N LEU A 150 7.33 -36.11 -0.07
CA LEU A 150 6.10 -36.87 0.16
C LEU A 150 4.85 -36.18 -0.42
N ARG A 151 4.93 -34.87 -0.70
CA ARG A 151 3.86 -34.05 -1.28
C ARG A 151 4.10 -33.67 -2.73
N ALA A 152 5.14 -34.22 -3.37
CA ALA A 152 5.61 -33.84 -4.72
C ALA A 152 4.65 -34.15 -5.90
N GLY A 153 3.38 -34.49 -5.63
CA GLY A 153 2.32 -34.67 -6.64
C GLY A 153 0.99 -34.03 -6.26
N GLU A 154 0.93 -33.28 -5.16
CA GLU A 154 -0.28 -32.57 -4.76
C GLU A 154 -0.59 -31.43 -5.74
N THR A 155 -1.86 -31.27 -6.10
CA THR A 155 -2.30 -30.15 -6.92
C THR A 155 -2.04 -28.83 -6.18
N VAL A 156 -1.70 -27.79 -6.93
CA VAL A 156 -1.55 -26.40 -6.48
C VAL A 156 -2.63 -26.02 -5.45
N SER A 157 -2.18 -25.48 -4.31
CA SER A 157 -3.09 -25.03 -3.27
C SER A 157 -3.91 -23.82 -3.73
N PRO A 158 -5.22 -23.76 -3.41
CA PRO A 158 -6.06 -22.60 -3.69
C PRO A 158 -5.58 -21.32 -2.98
N LEU A 159 -4.83 -21.45 -1.88
CA LEU A 159 -4.30 -20.31 -1.12
C LEU A 159 -2.93 -19.84 -1.62
N GLN A 160 -2.39 -20.43 -2.70
CA GLN A 160 -1.07 -20.05 -3.22
C GLN A 160 -0.98 -18.56 -3.58
N HIS A 161 -2.06 -17.95 -4.08
CA HIS A 161 -2.07 -16.53 -4.46
C HIS A 161 -1.81 -15.56 -3.30
N ILE A 162 -2.08 -15.99 -2.06
CA ILE A 162 -1.91 -15.18 -0.84
C ILE A 162 -0.42 -14.93 -0.52
N TRP A 163 0.51 -15.67 -1.14
CA TRP A 163 1.95 -15.43 -0.97
C TRP A 163 2.35 -13.97 -1.27
N SER A 164 1.80 -13.40 -2.35
CA SER A 164 2.13 -12.03 -2.79
C SER A 164 1.62 -10.99 -1.78
N MET A 165 0.46 -11.24 -1.18
CA MET A 165 -0.13 -10.40 -0.15
C MET A 165 0.68 -10.48 1.16
N SER A 166 1.18 -11.67 1.52
CA SER A 166 2.10 -11.87 2.64
C SER A 166 3.38 -11.05 2.47
N VAL A 167 4.04 -11.15 1.30
CA VAL A 167 5.24 -10.36 0.96
C VAL A 167 4.95 -8.87 1.02
N GLN A 168 3.81 -8.41 0.51
CA GLN A 168 3.40 -7.00 0.57
C GLN A 168 3.28 -6.51 2.02
N GLY A 169 2.65 -7.30 2.91
CA GLY A 169 2.53 -6.94 4.33
C GLY A 169 3.87 -6.92 5.05
N GLN A 170 4.73 -7.92 4.81
CA GLN A 170 6.10 -7.96 5.35
C GLN A 170 6.89 -6.71 4.94
N PHE A 171 6.80 -6.33 3.67
CA PHE A 171 7.44 -5.13 3.15
C PHE A 171 6.96 -3.85 3.85
N TYR A 172 5.66 -3.73 4.13
CA TYR A 172 5.13 -2.58 4.89
C TYR A 172 5.64 -2.54 6.33
N ILE A 173 5.67 -3.68 7.02
CA ILE A 173 6.20 -3.76 8.39
C ILE A 173 7.70 -3.46 8.40
N ALA A 174 8.47 -3.96 7.44
CA ALA A 174 9.89 -3.66 7.30
C ALA A 174 10.15 -2.16 7.08
N LEU A 175 9.38 -1.52 6.19
CA LEU A 175 9.48 -0.07 5.99
C LEU A 175 9.12 0.74 7.24
N LEU A 176 8.08 0.33 7.98
CA LEU A 176 7.74 0.95 9.26
C LEU A 176 8.91 0.81 10.23
N ALA A 177 9.44 -0.40 10.42
CA ALA A 177 10.55 -0.65 11.31
C ALA A 177 11.79 0.19 10.96
N ILE A 178 12.15 0.25 9.67
CA ILE A 178 13.29 1.06 9.21
C ILE A 178 13.04 2.53 9.49
N ILE A 179 11.92 3.11 9.05
CA ILE A 179 11.69 4.54 9.20
C ILE A 179 11.60 4.93 10.68
N PHE A 180 10.93 4.16 11.52
CA PHE A 180 10.87 4.44 12.97
C PHE A 180 12.19 4.22 13.71
N ALA A 181 13.09 3.38 13.18
CA ALA A 181 14.42 3.22 13.77
C ALA A 181 15.34 4.42 13.48
N PHE A 182 15.06 5.19 12.43
CA PHE A 182 15.91 6.29 11.95
C PHE A 182 15.26 7.69 11.99
N ALA A 183 13.98 7.80 12.40
CA ALA A 183 13.25 9.05 12.57
C ALA A 183 13.30 9.54 14.02
#